data_AF-A0A1Y4TWD8-F1
#
_entry.id   AF-A0A1Y4TWD8-F1
#
_cell.length_a   1.000
_cell.length_b   1.000
_cell.length_c   1.000
_cell.angle_alpha   90.00
_cell.angle_beta   90.00
_cell.angle_gamma   90.00
#
_symmetry.space_group_name_H-M   'P 1'
#
loop_
_entity.id
_entity.type
_entity.pdbx_description
1 polymer ?
#
loop_
_entity_poly.entity_id
_entity_poly.type
_entity_poly.pdbx_seq_one_letter_code
_entity_poly.pdbx_strand_id
1 'polypeptide(L)'
;MERKLPYYMAYPTPLLYDDERIERRDLEYMKSMYPDTAKRALPYVEDECDRMEYEGSMLYDEYPDKLQLALMCGRIYGKMEKEEEEPGEWLRDLIQVMLYQEVCKRRCDHRKYKRKFY
;
A
#
# COMPACT_ATOMS: atom_id res chain seq x y z
N MET A 1 -13.88 45.39 -24.90
CA MET A 1 -12.58 44.68 -24.93
C MET A 1 -12.80 43.29 -24.34
N GLU A 2 -12.81 42.26 -25.19
CA GLU A 2 -12.75 40.88 -24.70
C GLU A 2 -11.41 40.69 -23.97
N ARG A 3 -11.49 40.52 -22.65
CA ARG A 3 -10.33 40.14 -21.84
C ARG A 3 -10.01 38.69 -22.21
N LYS A 4 -9.18 38.49 -23.23
CA LYS A 4 -8.66 37.16 -23.58
C LYS A 4 -7.98 36.60 -22.34
N LEU A 5 -8.64 35.64 -21.71
CA LEU A 5 -8.09 34.93 -20.57
C LEU A 5 -6.77 34.28 -21.03
N PRO A 6 -5.72 34.30 -20.19
CA PRO A 6 -4.49 33.62 -20.52
C PRO A 6 -4.75 32.15 -20.86
N TYR A 7 -3.98 31.58 -21.80
CA TYR A 7 -4.17 30.20 -22.28
C TYR A 7 -4.28 29.17 -21.14
N TYR A 8 -3.52 29.36 -20.06
CA TYR A 8 -3.50 28.51 -18.87
C TYR A 8 -4.73 28.65 -17.95
N MET A 9 -5.57 29.67 -18.14
CA MET A 9 -6.85 29.84 -17.41
C MET A 9 -8.06 29.41 -18.25
N ALA A 10 -7.94 29.40 -19.58
CA ALA A 10 -9.02 29.00 -20.48
C ALA A 10 -9.19 27.48 -20.56
N TYR A 11 -8.11 26.73 -20.36
CA TYR A 11 -8.12 25.30 -20.18
C TYR A 11 -7.62 25.01 -18.77
N PRO A 12 -8.51 24.81 -17.79
CA PRO A 12 -8.09 24.21 -16.55
C PRO A 12 -7.41 22.90 -16.95
N THR A 13 -6.15 22.73 -16.56
CA THR A 13 -5.41 21.48 -16.66
C THR A 13 -5.34 20.78 -15.30
N PRO A 14 -6.43 20.50 -14.55
CA PRO A 14 -6.31 19.80 -13.26
C PRO A 14 -6.02 18.30 -13.45
N LEU A 15 -6.30 17.75 -14.62
CA LEU A 15 -6.35 16.31 -14.85
C LEU A 15 -5.00 15.60 -15.06
N LEU A 16 -3.88 16.33 -15.22
CA LEU A 16 -2.57 15.69 -15.49
C LEU A 16 -1.77 15.36 -14.21
N TYR A 17 -2.17 15.90 -13.05
CA TYR A 17 -1.46 15.70 -11.78
C TYR A 17 -2.36 15.22 -10.63
N ASP A 18 -3.69 15.11 -10.83
CA ASP A 18 -4.62 14.68 -9.78
C ASP A 18 -4.73 13.14 -9.62
N ASP A 19 -4.16 12.35 -10.52
CA ASP A 19 -4.28 10.88 -10.49
C ASP A 19 -3.81 10.28 -9.16
N GLU A 20 -2.69 10.75 -8.59
CA GLU A 20 -2.18 10.22 -7.32
C GLU A 20 -3.06 10.60 -6.12
N ARG A 21 -3.68 11.78 -6.16
CA ARG A 21 -4.62 12.21 -5.12
C ARG A 21 -5.91 11.41 -5.18
N ILE A 22 -6.39 11.12 -6.38
CA ILE A 22 -7.56 10.28 -6.62
C ILE A 22 -7.28 8.86 -6.14
N GLU A 23 -6.15 8.26 -6.57
CA GLU A 23 -5.72 6.92 -6.14
C GLU A 23 -5.66 6.80 -4.61
N ARG A 24 -5.09 7.81 -3.93
CA ARG A 24 -4.99 7.81 -2.46
C ARG A 24 -6.36 7.85 -1.78
N ARG A 25 -7.26 8.71 -2.26
CA ARG A 25 -8.62 8.83 -1.73
C ARG A 25 -9.41 7.54 -1.93
N ASP A 26 -9.29 6.94 -3.11
CA ASP A 26 -9.97 5.69 -3.44
C ASP A 26 -9.45 4.55 -2.55
N LEU A 27 -8.14 4.49 -2.31
CA LEU A 27 -7.53 3.53 -1.38
C LEU A 27 -8.04 3.67 0.06
N GLU A 28 -8.11 4.89 0.58
CA GLU A 28 -8.62 5.16 1.92
C GLU A 28 -10.10 4.77 2.05
N TYR A 29 -10.89 5.06 1.01
CA TYR A 29 -12.28 4.63 0.94
C TYR A 29 -12.42 3.10 0.91
N MET A 30 -11.60 2.39 0.13
CA MET A 30 -11.61 0.92 0.10
C MET A 30 -11.23 0.32 1.45
N LYS A 31 -10.22 0.88 2.14
CA LYS A 31 -9.82 0.46 3.49
C LYS A 31 -10.96 0.62 4.50
N SER A 32 -11.79 1.66 4.36
CA SER A 32 -12.97 1.86 5.23
C SER A 32 -14.03 0.76 5.07
N MET A 33 -14.09 0.10 3.91
CA MET A 33 -15.03 -0.98 3.62
C MET A 33 -14.50 -2.36 4.03
N TYR A 34 -13.27 -2.47 4.53
CA TYR A 34 -12.71 -3.75 4.95
C TYR A 34 -13.48 -4.36 6.14
N PRO A 35 -13.54 -5.70 6.23
CA PRO A 35 -14.01 -6.38 7.42
C PRO A 35 -13.24 -5.93 8.68
N ASP A 36 -13.89 -5.96 9.84
CA ASP A 36 -13.32 -5.45 11.09
C ASP A 36 -12.02 -6.18 11.47
N THR A 37 -11.93 -7.49 11.19
CA THR A 37 -10.71 -8.29 11.38
C THR A 37 -9.55 -7.76 10.53
N ALA A 38 -9.78 -7.48 9.25
CA ALA A 38 -8.80 -6.91 8.34
C ALA A 38 -8.41 -5.48 8.74
N LYS A 39 -9.34 -4.67 9.22
CA LYS A 39 -9.04 -3.32 9.75
C LYS A 39 -8.09 -3.36 10.95
N ARG A 40 -8.25 -4.34 11.84
CA ARG A 40 -7.32 -4.57 12.97
C ARG A 40 -5.96 -5.08 12.49
N ALA A 41 -5.93 -5.93 11.47
CA ALA A 41 -4.68 -6.45 10.90
C ALA A 41 -3.85 -5.39 10.17
N LEU A 42 -4.52 -4.43 9.52
CA LEU A 42 -3.91 -3.42 8.66
C LEU A 42 -2.73 -2.67 9.30
N PRO A 43 -2.82 -2.08 10.51
CA PRO A 43 -1.69 -1.39 11.13
C PRO A 43 -0.48 -2.31 11.34
N TYR A 44 -0.69 -3.57 11.71
CA TYR A 44 0.41 -4.52 11.89
C TYR A 44 1.10 -4.89 10.58
N VAL A 45 0.34 -4.98 9.49
CA VAL A 45 0.86 -5.22 8.14
C VAL A 45 1.68 -4.02 7.68
N GLU A 46 1.16 -2.81 7.86
CA GLU A 46 1.84 -1.56 7.50
C GLU A 46 3.14 -1.41 8.31
N ASP A 47 3.12 -1.64 9.62
CA ASP A 47 4.31 -1.58 10.50
C ASP A 47 5.42 -2.55 10.08
N GLU A 48 5.08 -3.80 9.72
CA GLU A 48 6.08 -4.77 9.26
C GLU A 48 6.62 -4.44 7.87
N CYS A 49 5.79 -3.86 7.00
CA CYS A 49 6.26 -3.36 5.70
C CYS A 49 7.17 -2.14 5.88
N ASP A 50 6.82 -1.20 6.77
CA ASP A 50 7.61 0.01 7.07
C ASP A 50 8.98 -0.34 7.64
N ARG A 51 9.07 -1.35 8.51
CA ARG A 51 10.36 -1.86 8.98
C ARG A 51 11.25 -2.36 7.83
N MET A 52 10.64 -2.84 6.75
CA MET A 52 11.33 -3.34 5.57
C MET A 52 11.62 -2.25 4.52
N GLU A 53 11.19 -1.00 4.73
CA GLU A 53 11.51 0.15 3.88
C GLU A 53 12.87 0.77 4.22
N TYR A 54 13.92 -0.06 4.17
CA TYR A 54 15.29 0.44 4.20
C TYR A 54 15.88 0.50 2.80
N GLU A 55 16.89 1.36 2.63
CA GLU A 55 17.60 1.51 1.35
C GLU A 55 18.35 0.21 1.01
N GLY A 56 18.12 -0.33 -0.20
CA GLY A 56 18.64 -1.64 -0.58
C GLY A 56 17.85 -2.83 -0.01
N SER A 57 16.60 -2.60 0.45
CA SER A 57 15.74 -3.69 0.88
C SER A 57 15.50 -4.72 -0.21
N MET A 58 15.67 -5.99 0.18
CA MET A 58 15.33 -7.15 -0.65
C MET A 58 13.88 -7.15 -1.12
N LEU A 59 13.02 -6.33 -0.48
CA LEU A 59 11.63 -6.14 -0.90
C LEU A 59 11.51 -5.52 -2.30
N TYR A 60 12.51 -4.78 -2.76
CA TYR A 60 12.51 -4.11 -4.07
C TYR A 60 13.35 -4.82 -5.13
N ASP A 61 13.90 -6.00 -4.83
CA ASP A 61 14.62 -6.83 -5.80
C ASP A 61 13.69 -7.31 -6.92
N GLU A 62 14.25 -7.73 -8.06
CA GLU A 62 13.45 -8.24 -9.20
C GLU A 62 12.47 -9.34 -8.76
N TYR A 63 12.95 -10.24 -7.90
CA TYR A 63 12.18 -11.34 -7.32
C TYR A 63 12.33 -11.35 -5.79
N PRO A 64 11.27 -10.98 -5.04
CA PRO A 64 11.31 -11.06 -3.58
C PRO A 64 11.35 -12.54 -3.14
N ASP A 65 12.12 -12.82 -2.09
CA ASP A 65 12.23 -14.17 -1.54
C ASP A 65 10.92 -14.60 -0.84
N LYS A 66 10.46 -15.82 -1.16
CA LYS A 66 9.23 -16.40 -0.60
C LYS A 66 9.36 -16.67 0.91
N LEU A 67 10.55 -17.09 1.36
CA LEU A 67 10.77 -17.37 2.78
C LEU A 67 10.69 -16.09 3.60
N GLN A 68 11.30 -15.01 3.13
CA GLN A 68 11.23 -13.70 3.78
C GLN A 68 9.79 -13.21 3.94
N LEU A 69 8.98 -13.33 2.89
CA LEU A 69 7.55 -12.97 2.95
C LEU A 69 6.77 -13.85 3.94
N ALA A 70 7.05 -15.17 3.96
CA ALA A 70 6.43 -16.08 4.92
C ALA A 70 6.82 -15.76 6.38
N LEU A 71 8.07 -15.35 6.62
CA LEU A 71 8.54 -14.92 7.93
C LEU A 71 7.87 -13.60 8.36
N MET A 72 7.66 -12.67 7.44
CA MET A 72 6.89 -11.45 7.70
C MET A 72 5.45 -11.78 8.11
N CYS A 73 4.76 -12.64 7.36
CA CYS A 73 3.42 -13.13 7.74
C CYS A 73 3.40 -13.75 9.14
N GLY A 74 4.41 -14.57 9.46
CA GLY A 74 4.52 -15.21 10.78
C GLY A 74 4.67 -14.22 11.93
N ARG A 75 5.44 -13.13 11.74
CA ARG A 75 5.59 -12.07 12.75
C ARG A 75 4.28 -11.32 12.99
N ILE A 76 3.52 -11.02 11.93
CA ILE A 76 2.23 -10.34 12.02
C ILE A 76 1.23 -11.24 12.73
N TYR A 77 1.16 -12.51 12.31
CA TYR A 77 0.31 -13.51 12.94
C TYR A 77 0.61 -13.63 14.44
N GLY A 78 1.88 -13.72 14.85
CA GLY A 78 2.25 -13.79 16.26
C GLY A 78 1.97 -12.51 17.07
N LYS A 79 1.75 -11.35 16.42
CA LYS A 79 1.23 -10.14 17.09
C LYS A 79 -0.29 -10.21 17.24
N MET A 80 -1.00 -10.58 16.18
CA MET A 80 -2.47 -10.70 16.18
C MET A 80 -2.97 -11.83 17.07
N GLU A 81 -2.24 -12.94 17.14
CA GLU A 81 -2.54 -14.09 18.02
C GLU A 81 -2.57 -13.70 19.50
N LYS A 82 -1.87 -12.63 19.90
CA LYS A 82 -1.92 -12.13 21.28
C LYS A 82 -3.16 -11.27 21.55
N GLU A 83 -3.83 -10.81 20.51
CA GLU A 83 -4.94 -9.86 20.58
C GLU A 83 -6.29 -10.53 20.26
N GLU A 84 -6.31 -11.58 19.44
CA GLU A 84 -7.49 -12.40 19.16
C GLU A 84 -7.57 -13.65 20.05
N GLU A 85 -8.75 -13.92 20.61
CA GLU A 85 -9.02 -15.11 21.45
C GLU A 85 -9.10 -16.42 20.64
N GLU A 86 -9.43 -16.36 19.35
CA GLU A 86 -9.55 -17.54 18.46
C GLU A 86 -8.75 -17.36 17.16
N PRO A 87 -7.43 -17.53 17.21
CA PRO A 87 -6.59 -17.48 16.01
C PRO A 87 -6.83 -18.76 15.19
N GLY A 88 -7.57 -18.62 14.08
CA GLY A 88 -7.77 -19.70 13.11
C GLY A 88 -6.78 -19.67 11.95
N GLU A 89 -6.67 -20.77 11.19
CA GLU A 89 -5.83 -20.82 9.97
C GLU A 89 -6.24 -19.74 8.95
N TRP A 90 -7.52 -19.38 8.90
CA TRP A 90 -8.05 -18.33 8.03
C TRP A 90 -7.42 -16.95 8.27
N LEU A 91 -6.97 -16.66 9.50
CA LEU A 91 -6.33 -15.40 9.84
C LEU A 91 -4.96 -15.31 9.15
N ARG A 92 -4.24 -16.43 9.12
CA ARG A 92 -2.93 -16.50 8.47
C ARG A 92 -3.04 -16.25 6.96
N ASP A 93 -4.06 -16.84 6.33
CA ASP A 93 -4.34 -16.65 4.91
C ASP A 93 -4.75 -15.20 4.62
N LEU A 94 -5.58 -14.60 5.49
CA LEU A 94 -5.96 -13.18 5.38
C LEU A 94 -4.73 -12.26 5.47
N ILE A 95 -3.90 -12.43 6.50
CA ILE A 95 -2.66 -11.67 6.68
C ILE A 95 -1.75 -11.82 5.47
N GLN A 96 -1.64 -13.03 4.92
CA GLN A 96 -0.79 -13.29 3.77
C GLN A 96 -1.26 -12.52 2.53
N VAL A 97 -2.56 -12.56 2.23
CA VAL A 97 -3.13 -11.79 1.11
C VAL A 97 -2.93 -10.30 1.30
N MET A 98 -3.21 -9.78 2.51
CA MET A 98 -3.03 -8.36 2.82
C MET A 98 -1.58 -7.90 2.68
N LEU A 99 -0.63 -8.69 3.21
CA LEU A 99 0.79 -8.40 3.12
C LEU A 99 1.23 -8.34 1.66
N TYR A 100 0.83 -9.32 0.84
CA TYR A 100 1.21 -9.37 -0.56
C TYR A 100 0.66 -8.19 -1.34
N GLN A 101 -0.57 -7.78 -1.06
CA GLN A 101 -1.17 -6.60 -1.67
C GLN A 101 -0.39 -5.32 -1.32
N GLU A 102 -0.03 -5.14 -0.05
CA GLU A 102 0.71 -3.96 0.40
C GLU A 102 2.13 -3.90 -0.20
N VAL A 103 2.82 -5.03 -0.23
CA VAL A 103 4.14 -5.15 -0.89
C VAL A 103 4.04 -4.87 -2.39
N CYS A 104 3.04 -5.42 -3.07
CA CYS A 104 2.82 -5.15 -4.50
C CYS A 104 2.59 -3.66 -4.76
N LYS A 105 1.76 -3.02 -3.93
CA LYS A 105 1.47 -1.59 -4.03
C LYS A 105 2.73 -0.76 -3.85
N ARG A 106 3.51 -0.99 -2.79
CA ARG A 106 4.79 -0.26 -2.54
C ARG A 106 5.80 -0.43 -3.67
N ARG A 107 5.89 -1.64 -4.26
CA ARG A 107 6.74 -1.89 -5.43
C ARG A 107 6.26 -1.13 -6.67
N CYS A 108 4.95 -1.05 -6.89
CA CYS A 108 4.36 -0.26 -7.98
C CYS A 108 4.64 1.24 -7.79
N ASP A 109 4.43 1.75 -6.58
CA ASP A 109 4.66 3.15 -6.23
C ASP A 109 6.14 3.53 -6.36
N HIS A 110 7.07 2.66 -5.92
CA HIS A 110 8.51 2.86 -6.10
C HIS A 110 8.91 2.96 -7.58
N ARG A 111 8.32 2.13 -8.44
CA ARG A 111 8.56 2.16 -9.89
C ARG A 111 7.95 3.42 -10.53
N LYS A 112 6.75 3.84 -10.10
CA LYS A 112 6.11 5.08 -10.54
C LYS A 112 6.98 6.29 -10.16
N TYR A 113 7.47 6.34 -8.93
CA TYR A 113 8.33 7.41 -8.44
C TYR A 113 9.63 7.47 -9.24
N LYS A 114 10.35 6.35 -9.41
CA LYS A 114 11.57 6.32 -10.24
C LYS A 114 11.32 6.88 -11.64
N ARG A 115 10.24 6.49 -12.32
CA ARG A 115 9.92 6.97 -13.68
C ARG A 115 9.66 8.48 -13.80
N LYS A 116 9.29 9.17 -12.71
CA LYS A 116 9.00 10.61 -12.74
C LYS A 116 10.24 11.49 -12.67
N PHE A 117 11.37 10.96 -12.18
CA PHE A 117 12.61 11.72 -11.97
C PHE A 117 13.72 11.38 -12.97
N TYR A 118 13.43 10.55 -13.98
CA TYR A 118 14.27 10.30 -15.16
C TYR A 118 13.60 10.87 -16.41
#